data_AF-A0A430ATF5-F1
#
_entry.id   AF-A0A430ATF5-F1
#
_cell.length_a   1.000
_cell.length_b   1.000
_cell.length_c   1.000
_cell.angle_alpha   90.00
_cell.angle_beta   90.00
_cell.angle_gamma   90.00
#
_symmetry.space_group_name_H-M   'P 1'
#
loop_
_entity.id
_entity.type
_entity.pdbx_description
1 polymer ?
#
loop_
_entity_poly.entity_id
_entity_poly.type
_entity_poly.pdbx_seq_one_letter_code
_entity_poly.pdbx_strand_id
1 'polypeptide(L)'
;MINLFEKDSRFILSFHNIGNWGENDSNIIEDSISIKLQKRALDLGANVVPIIWSLMPGSTCYASKSNSFTIGSDGKIYKCTVALYEDINDIGTLREDGSMEINQSKHQKWISSKLDDKCHDCSLLSSCLNSQCPLNRITKKETCLVSKVKIMEAVKLLSYQNLITYTLK
;
A
#
# COMPACT_ATOMS: atom_id res chain seq x y z
N MET A 1 -11.37 -2.13 -25.89
CA MET A 1 -10.76 -2.81 -24.73
C MET A 1 -11.83 -3.34 -23.78
N ILE A 2 -12.74 -2.50 -23.26
CA ILE A 2 -13.79 -2.96 -22.34
C ILE A 2 -14.72 -4.00 -22.99
N ASN A 3 -15.14 -3.79 -24.24
CA ASN A 3 -15.99 -4.75 -24.99
C ASN A 3 -15.35 -6.16 -25.18
N LEU A 4 -14.05 -6.32 -24.94
CA LEU A 4 -13.37 -7.62 -25.00
C LEU A 4 -13.40 -8.38 -23.67
N PHE A 5 -13.60 -7.68 -22.55
CA PHE A 5 -13.43 -8.22 -21.20
C PHE A 5 -14.62 -7.93 -20.25
N GLU A 6 -15.63 -7.19 -20.71
CA GLU A 6 -16.81 -6.67 -20.00
C GLU A 6 -17.07 -7.28 -18.60
N LYS A 7 -17.96 -8.27 -18.52
CA LYS A 7 -18.37 -8.94 -17.28
C LYS A 7 -17.59 -10.23 -17.02
N ASP A 8 -16.51 -10.49 -17.75
CA ASP A 8 -15.70 -11.67 -17.51
C ASP A 8 -15.00 -11.51 -16.15
N SER A 9 -15.41 -12.34 -15.19
CA SER A 9 -14.95 -12.25 -13.80
C SER A 9 -13.46 -12.55 -13.62
N ARG A 10 -12.78 -13.07 -14.66
CA ARG A 10 -11.34 -13.34 -14.64
C ARG A 10 -10.51 -12.06 -14.82
N PHE A 11 -11.13 -10.98 -15.30
CA PHE A 11 -10.44 -9.73 -15.56
C PHE A 11 -10.94 -8.65 -14.61
N ILE A 12 -10.01 -7.95 -13.97
CA ILE A 12 -10.28 -6.78 -13.12
C ILE A 12 -9.31 -5.67 -13.51
N LEU A 13 -9.82 -4.45 -13.66
CA LEU A 13 -8.99 -3.29 -13.96
C LEU A 13 -8.49 -2.65 -12.65
N SER A 14 -7.18 -2.45 -12.57
CA SER A 14 -6.52 -1.70 -11.50
C SER A 14 -5.80 -0.49 -12.09
N PHE A 15 -6.04 0.69 -11.54
CA PHE A 15 -5.47 1.94 -12.02
C PHE A 15 -4.48 2.49 -11.01
N HIS A 16 -3.25 2.75 -11.46
CA HIS A 16 -2.17 3.30 -10.66
C HIS A 16 -1.56 4.49 -11.38
N ASN A 17 -1.15 5.51 -10.63
CA ASN A 17 -0.37 6.60 -11.21
C ASN A 17 0.97 6.03 -11.71
N ILE A 18 1.46 6.55 -12.83
CA ILE A 18 2.81 6.26 -13.29
C ILE A 18 3.77 6.98 -12.33
N GLY A 19 4.60 6.20 -11.65
CA GLY A 19 5.68 6.74 -10.82
C GLY A 19 6.92 7.06 -11.66
N ASN A 20 7.85 7.84 -11.09
CA ASN A 20 9.19 7.95 -11.66
C ASN A 20 10.02 6.74 -11.21
N TRP A 21 10.30 5.83 -12.13
CA TRP A 21 11.05 4.58 -11.88
C TRP A 21 12.38 4.53 -12.66
N GLY A 22 12.77 5.63 -13.31
CA GLY A 22 14.00 5.72 -14.11
C GLY A 22 14.84 6.93 -13.72
N GLU A 23 15.96 7.14 -14.42
CA GLU A 23 16.87 8.26 -14.14
C GLU A 23 16.34 9.61 -14.64
N ASN A 24 15.33 9.61 -15.51
CA ASN A 24 14.74 10.83 -16.04
C ASN A 24 13.65 11.36 -15.11
N ASP A 25 13.78 12.62 -14.70
CA ASP A 25 12.77 13.32 -13.91
C ASP A 25 11.53 13.62 -14.76
N SER A 26 10.66 12.62 -14.90
CA SER A 26 9.36 12.77 -15.55
C SER A 26 8.38 13.44 -14.61
N ASN A 27 7.61 14.41 -15.12
CA ASN A 27 6.55 15.07 -14.36
C ASN A 27 5.60 14.04 -13.74
N ILE A 28 5.63 13.93 -12.42
CA ILE A 28 4.75 13.04 -11.66
C ILE A 28 3.39 13.74 -11.51
N ILE A 29 2.32 13.06 -11.93
CA ILE A 29 0.97 13.51 -11.60
C ILE A 29 0.74 13.20 -10.12
N GLU A 30 0.81 14.24 -9.27
CA GLU A 30 0.61 14.12 -7.83
C GLU A 30 -0.83 13.73 -7.48
N ASP A 31 -1.80 14.26 -8.24
CA ASP A 31 -3.21 13.93 -8.05
C ASP A 31 -3.51 12.51 -8.52
N SER A 32 -4.03 11.70 -7.61
CA SER A 32 -4.50 10.35 -7.94
C SER A 32 -5.75 10.43 -8.83
N ILE A 33 -5.58 10.17 -10.13
CA ILE A 33 -6.69 10.05 -11.09
C ILE A 33 -7.36 8.67 -11.06
N SER A 34 -6.83 7.75 -10.24
CA SER A 34 -7.24 6.34 -10.20
C SER A 34 -8.72 6.17 -9.86
N ILE A 35 -9.25 6.93 -8.89
CA ILE A 35 -10.67 6.87 -8.50
C ILE A 35 -11.57 7.33 -9.67
N LYS A 36 -11.16 8.40 -10.36
CA LYS A 36 -11.89 8.91 -11.54
C LYS A 36 -11.92 7.89 -12.66
N LEU A 37 -10.80 7.21 -12.93
CA LEU A 37 -10.70 6.16 -13.94
C LEU A 37 -11.50 4.91 -13.56
N GLN A 38 -11.47 4.50 -12.29
CA GLN A 38 -12.30 3.39 -11.79
C GLN A 38 -13.78 3.68 -11.96
N LYS A 39 -14.23 4.90 -11.61
CA LYS A 39 -15.62 5.31 -11.84
C LYS A 39 -15.99 5.22 -13.33
N ARG A 40 -15.15 5.75 -14.22
CA ARG A 40 -15.39 5.70 -15.67
C ARG A 40 -15.43 4.26 -16.19
N ALA A 41 -14.59 3.37 -15.68
CA ALA A 41 -14.58 1.97 -16.06
C ALA A 41 -15.86 1.24 -15.61
N LEU A 42 -16.34 1.52 -14.39
CA LEU A 42 -17.64 1.03 -13.90
C LEU A 42 -18.81 1.51 -14.76
N ASP A 43 -18.83 2.81 -15.13
CA ASP A 43 -19.87 3.38 -16.01
C ASP A 43 -19.90 2.71 -17.40
N LEU A 44 -18.77 2.13 -17.83
CA LEU A 44 -18.62 1.39 -19.08
C LEU A 44 -18.85 -0.13 -18.93
N GLY A 45 -19.21 -0.59 -17.72
CA GLY A 45 -19.54 -1.99 -17.45
C GLY A 45 -18.34 -2.91 -17.20
N ALA A 46 -17.14 -2.36 -16.96
CA ALA A 46 -15.96 -3.15 -16.65
C ALA A 46 -15.89 -3.54 -15.16
N ASN A 47 -15.33 -4.72 -14.89
CA ASN A 47 -14.90 -5.10 -13.55
C ASN A 47 -13.66 -4.28 -13.14
N VAL A 48 -13.69 -3.71 -11.94
CA VAL A 48 -12.56 -2.97 -11.35
C VAL A 48 -12.21 -3.56 -9.98
N VAL A 49 -10.99 -3.30 -9.52
CA VAL A 49 -10.57 -3.69 -8.17
C VAL A 49 -11.52 -3.12 -7.10
N PRO A 50 -11.98 -3.94 -6.12
CA PRO A 50 -12.79 -3.45 -5.01
C PRO A 50 -12.02 -2.42 -4.17
N ILE A 51 -12.54 -1.19 -4.06
CA ILE A 51 -11.88 -0.12 -3.30
C ILE A 51 -11.79 -0.44 -1.81
N ILE A 52 -12.68 -1.31 -1.31
CA ILE A 52 -12.65 -1.79 0.07
C ILE A 52 -11.30 -2.44 0.41
N TRP A 53 -10.62 -3.06 -0.56
CA TRP A 53 -9.31 -3.67 -0.33
C TRP A 53 -8.23 -2.66 0.06
N SER A 54 -8.35 -1.40 -0.39
CA SER A 54 -7.46 -0.31 0.02
C SER A 54 -7.77 0.28 1.39
N LEU A 55 -8.93 -0.09 1.97
CA LEU A 55 -9.41 0.37 3.27
C LEU A 55 -9.37 -0.75 4.34
N MET A 56 -9.07 -1.98 3.96
CA MET A 56 -8.97 -3.09 4.90
C MET A 56 -7.66 -3.03 5.70
N PRO A 57 -7.66 -3.41 7.00
CA PRO A 57 -6.45 -3.46 7.83
C PRO A 57 -5.32 -4.34 7.24
N GLY A 58 -5.65 -5.28 6.37
CA GLY A 58 -4.71 -6.14 5.65
C GLY A 58 -3.86 -5.43 4.59
N SER A 59 -4.17 -4.17 4.26
CA SER A 59 -3.43 -3.36 3.28
C SER A 59 -2.16 -2.71 3.83
N THR A 60 -1.71 -3.12 5.01
CA THR A 60 -0.44 -2.67 5.58
C THR A 60 0.74 -3.19 4.75
N CYS A 61 1.80 -2.39 4.66
CA CYS A 61 2.96 -2.77 3.86
C CYS A 61 3.56 -4.09 4.38
N TYR A 62 3.93 -4.99 3.48
CA TYR A 62 4.57 -6.25 3.85
C TYR A 62 5.83 -6.02 4.71
N ALA A 63 6.53 -4.90 4.53
CA ALA A 63 7.73 -4.55 5.30
C ALA A 63 7.45 -4.28 6.79
N SER A 64 6.21 -3.93 7.16
CA SER A 64 5.82 -3.71 8.56
C SER A 64 5.54 -5.01 9.31
N LYS A 65 5.36 -6.12 8.61
CA LYS A 65 5.04 -7.42 9.21
C LYS A 65 6.31 -8.06 9.77
N SER A 66 6.26 -8.58 11.00
CA SER A 66 7.40 -9.22 11.68
C SER A 66 7.92 -10.47 10.98
N ASN A 67 7.05 -11.17 10.24
CA ASN A 67 7.31 -12.44 9.58
C ASN A 67 7.49 -12.32 8.06
N SER A 68 7.76 -11.13 7.54
CA SER A 68 7.91 -10.85 6.11
C SER A 68 9.31 -10.36 5.80
N PHE A 69 10.00 -11.01 4.87
CA PHE A 69 11.40 -10.76 4.55
C PHE A 69 11.62 -10.80 3.04
N THR A 70 12.59 -10.03 2.55
CA THR A 70 13.11 -10.10 1.17
C THR A 70 14.51 -10.69 1.24
N ILE A 71 14.77 -11.74 0.48
CA ILE A 71 16.09 -12.39 0.44
C ILE A 71 16.78 -11.94 -0.85
N GLY A 72 17.93 -11.29 -0.71
CA GLY A 72 18.79 -10.91 -1.83
C GLY A 72 19.49 -12.13 -2.44
N SER A 73 19.88 -12.00 -3.71
CA SER A 73 20.68 -13.03 -4.40
C SER A 73 22.07 -13.21 -3.80
N ASP A 74 22.53 -12.26 -2.99
CA ASP A 74 23.76 -12.27 -2.20
C ASP A 74 23.60 -12.91 -0.81
N GLY A 75 22.40 -13.44 -0.51
CA GLY A 75 22.09 -14.03 0.80
C GLY A 75 21.77 -12.99 1.89
N LYS A 76 21.75 -11.69 1.57
CA LYS A 76 21.32 -10.66 2.53
C LYS A 76 19.82 -10.68 2.75
N ILE A 77 19.41 -10.23 3.93
CA ILE A 77 18.00 -10.20 4.33
C ILE A 77 17.56 -8.75 4.48
N TYR A 78 16.47 -8.41 3.80
CA TYR A 78 15.90 -7.07 3.75
C TYR A 78 14.44 -7.04 4.18
N LYS A 79 13.92 -5.83 4.44
CA LYS A 79 12.51 -5.60 4.77
C LYS A 79 11.70 -4.99 3.62
N CYS A 80 12.33 -4.23 2.72
CA CYS A 80 11.65 -3.48 1.68
C CYS A 80 12.40 -3.55 0.35
N THR A 81 11.68 -3.77 -0.75
CA THR A 81 12.26 -3.77 -2.10
C THR A 81 12.48 -2.38 -2.67
N VAL A 82 11.87 -1.34 -2.10
CA VAL A 82 12.03 0.07 -2.54
C VAL A 82 13.33 0.67 -2.04
N ALA A 83 13.74 0.33 -0.82
CA ALA A 83 14.98 0.80 -0.19
C ALA A 83 16.07 -0.27 -0.22
N LEU A 84 16.13 -1.07 -1.30
CA LEU A 84 16.89 -2.33 -1.33
C LEU A 84 18.35 -2.16 -0.88
N TYR A 85 19.00 -1.08 -1.32
CA TYR A 85 20.42 -0.82 -1.05
C TYR A 85 20.68 0.15 0.11
N GLU A 86 19.66 0.56 0.86
CA GLU A 86 19.85 1.39 2.05
C GLU A 86 20.34 0.55 3.24
N ASP A 87 21.32 1.04 3.99
CA ASP A 87 21.86 0.33 5.16
C ASP A 87 20.77 -0.07 6.16
N ILE A 88 19.77 0.81 6.36
CA ILE A 88 18.68 0.56 7.30
C ILE A 88 17.83 -0.67 6.92
N ASN A 89 17.87 -1.05 5.65
CA ASN A 89 17.10 -2.14 5.08
C ASN A 89 17.87 -3.47 5.10
N ASP A 90 19.20 -3.48 5.08
CA ASP A 90 19.99 -4.69 5.35
C ASP A 90 19.86 -5.04 6.84
N ILE A 91 19.02 -6.03 7.14
CA ILE A 91 18.72 -6.46 8.50
C ILE A 91 19.37 -7.79 8.86
N GLY A 92 20.18 -8.40 8.00
CA GLY A 92 20.72 -9.72 8.30
C GLY A 92 21.26 -10.50 7.13
N THR A 93 21.56 -11.78 7.37
CA THR A 93 22.11 -12.69 6.36
C THR A 93 21.53 -14.09 6.56
N LEU A 94 21.22 -14.75 5.44
CA LEU A 94 20.81 -16.14 5.39
C LEU A 94 22.08 -17.01 5.39
N ARG A 95 22.16 -17.94 6.33
CA ARG A 95 23.27 -18.89 6.44
C ARG A 95 23.06 -20.09 5.52
N GLU A 96 24.15 -20.80 5.22
CA GLU A 96 24.14 -21.99 4.36
C GLU A 96 23.23 -23.11 4.88
N ASP A 97 23.04 -23.19 6.21
CA ASP A 97 22.15 -24.15 6.86
C ASP A 97 20.66 -23.74 6.79
N GLY A 98 20.34 -22.62 6.14
CA GLY A 98 18.99 -22.07 6.01
C GLY A 98 18.54 -21.23 7.21
N SER A 99 19.36 -21.07 8.25
CA SER A 99 19.03 -20.21 9.39
C SER A 99 19.26 -18.73 9.07
N MET A 100 18.44 -17.86 9.67
CA MET A 100 18.54 -16.41 9.47
C MET A 100 19.23 -15.75 10.66
N GLU A 101 20.32 -15.04 10.39
CA GLU A 101 20.95 -14.15 11.36
C GLU A 101 20.40 -12.73 11.18
N ILE A 102 19.52 -12.32 12.11
CA ILE A 102 18.80 -11.04 12.01
C ILE A 102 19.32 -10.05 13.05
N ASN A 103 19.71 -8.86 12.58
CA ASN A 103 19.91 -7.69 13.42
C ASN A 103 18.56 -7.18 13.93
N GLN A 104 18.23 -7.55 15.17
CA GLN A 104 16.95 -7.20 15.78
C GLN A 104 16.76 -5.69 15.94
N SER A 105 17.82 -4.92 16.16
CA SER A 105 17.71 -3.46 16.27
C SER A 105 17.22 -2.83 14.96
N LYS A 106 17.81 -3.23 13.82
CA LYS A 106 17.33 -2.78 12.50
C LYS A 106 15.94 -3.32 12.21
N HIS A 107 15.68 -4.61 12.47
CA HIS A 107 14.36 -5.22 12.25
C HIS A 107 13.24 -4.49 13.00
N GLN A 108 13.44 -4.15 14.28
CA GLN A 108 12.45 -3.43 15.09
C GLN A 108 12.08 -2.06 14.53
N LYS A 109 13.01 -1.36 13.86
CA LYS A 109 12.70 -0.07 13.22
C LYS A 109 11.65 -0.19 12.13
N TRP A 110 11.58 -1.32 11.44
CA TRP A 110 10.59 -1.58 10.39
C TRP A 110 9.21 -1.94 10.95
N ILE A 111 9.18 -2.76 12.00
CA ILE A 111 7.94 -3.40 12.47
C ILE A 111 7.29 -2.69 13.66
N SER A 112 8.07 -1.96 14.46
CA SER A 112 7.56 -1.23 15.62
C SER A 112 7.15 0.18 15.22
N SER A 113 5.85 0.50 15.27
CA SER A 113 5.33 1.85 15.10
C SER A 113 4.85 2.41 16.44
N LYS A 114 5.45 3.52 16.88
CA LYS A 114 4.81 4.39 17.88
C LYS A 114 3.64 5.10 17.20
N LEU A 115 2.47 5.12 17.85
CA LEU A 115 1.35 5.92 17.38
C LEU A 115 1.67 7.42 17.55
N ASP A 116 1.40 8.20 16.50
CA ASP A 116 1.43 9.66 16.61
C ASP A 116 0.21 10.11 17.41
N ASP A 117 0.33 11.25 18.13
CA ASP A 117 -0.76 11.77 18.97
C ASP A 117 -2.06 11.96 18.17
N LYS A 118 -1.95 12.46 16.93
CA LYS A 118 -3.09 12.63 15.99
C LYS A 118 -3.85 11.33 15.67
N CYS A 119 -3.21 10.17 15.87
CA CYS A 119 -3.80 8.87 15.57
C CYS A 119 -4.68 8.32 16.69
N HIS A 120 -4.51 8.79 17.93
CA HIS A 120 -5.25 8.26 19.08
C HIS A 120 -6.76 8.45 18.95
N ASP A 121 -7.19 9.59 18.39
CA ASP A 121 -8.60 9.91 18.16
C ASP A 121 -9.04 9.69 16.69
N CYS A 122 -8.20 9.04 15.88
CA CYS A 122 -8.47 8.87 14.45
C CYS A 122 -9.43 7.69 14.20
N SER A 123 -10.60 7.99 13.63
CA SER A 123 -11.62 6.99 13.27
C SER A 123 -11.16 5.95 12.23
N LEU A 124 -10.06 6.22 11.52
CA LEU A 124 -9.47 5.31 10.52
C LEU A 124 -8.25 4.55 11.02
N LEU A 125 -7.89 4.67 12.30
CA LEU A 125 -6.74 3.97 12.86
C LEU A 125 -6.85 2.44 12.65
N SER A 126 -8.04 1.86 12.78
CA SER A 126 -8.26 0.43 12.55
C SER A 126 -7.94 0.00 11.11
N SER A 127 -8.15 0.89 10.14
CA SER A 127 -7.89 0.64 8.71
C SER A 127 -6.42 0.88 8.35
N CYS A 128 -5.81 1.93 8.90
CA CYS A 128 -4.45 2.36 8.56
C CYS A 128 -3.36 1.66 9.39
N LEU A 129 -3.67 1.36 10.66
CA LEU A 129 -2.79 0.76 11.67
C LEU A 129 -1.44 1.47 11.85
N ASN A 130 -1.35 2.76 11.47
CA ASN A 130 -0.10 3.53 11.42
C ASN A 130 1.08 2.81 10.74
N SER A 131 0.78 1.92 9.78
CA SER A 131 1.76 1.01 9.17
C SER A 131 1.63 0.93 7.65
N GLN A 132 1.15 2.02 7.05
CA GLN A 132 1.07 2.21 5.59
C GLN A 132 2.42 1.99 4.89
N CYS A 133 3.48 2.69 5.31
CA CYS A 133 4.82 2.52 4.77
C CYS A 133 5.87 2.78 5.86
N PRO A 134 6.57 1.73 6.35
CA PRO A 134 7.65 1.90 7.32
C PRO A 134 8.80 2.77 6.81
N LEU A 135 9.14 2.71 5.51
CA LEU A 135 10.21 3.53 4.94
C LEU A 135 9.92 5.02 5.09
N ASN A 136 8.69 5.46 4.79
CA ASN A 136 8.27 6.84 5.02
C ASN A 136 8.40 7.22 6.49
N ARG A 137 8.00 6.34 7.41
CA ARG A 137 8.11 6.57 8.86
C ARG A 137 9.56 6.71 9.31
N ILE A 138 10.44 5.80 8.86
CA ILE A 138 11.88 5.81 9.16
C ILE A 138 12.54 7.07 8.62
N THR A 139 12.17 7.49 7.42
CA THR A 139 12.68 8.70 6.75
C THR A 139 11.95 9.99 7.14
N LYS A 140 11.04 9.93 8.12
CA LYS A 140 10.24 11.06 8.63
C LYS A 140 9.42 11.80 7.54
N LYS A 141 8.94 11.08 6.54
CA LYS A 141 8.00 11.54 5.52
C LYS A 141 6.55 11.27 5.95
N GLU A 142 5.59 11.94 5.32
CA GLU A 142 4.16 11.75 5.61
C GLU A 142 3.71 10.29 5.40
N THR A 143 2.98 9.76 6.38
CA THR A 143 2.50 8.37 6.45
C THR A 143 0.98 8.25 6.55
N CYS A 144 0.27 9.37 6.77
CA CYS A 144 -1.16 9.36 7.02
C CYS A 144 -1.95 8.91 5.77
N LEU A 145 -2.79 7.89 5.96
CA LEU A 145 -3.71 7.39 4.95
C LEU A 145 -4.70 8.47 4.48
N VAL A 146 -5.20 9.30 5.40
CA VAL A 146 -6.15 10.39 5.08
C VAL A 146 -5.54 11.39 4.11
N SER A 147 -4.24 11.68 4.27
CA SER A 147 -3.52 12.59 3.39
C SER A 147 -3.28 11.99 1.99
N LYS A 148 -3.34 10.66 1.85
CA LYS A 148 -3.10 9.95 0.59
C LYS A 148 -4.36 9.52 -0.14
N VAL A 149 -5.40 9.17 0.60
CA VAL A 149 -6.66 8.67 0.04
C VAL A 149 -7.72 9.73 0.26
N LYS A 150 -8.33 10.19 -0.84
CA LYS A 150 -9.54 11.02 -0.81
C LYS A 150 -10.69 10.17 -0.27
N ILE A 151 -10.75 9.95 1.05
CA ILE A 151 -11.63 8.99 1.73
C ILE A 151 -13.10 9.19 1.33
N MET A 152 -13.55 10.43 1.21
CA MET A 152 -14.91 10.72 0.74
C MET A 152 -15.17 10.20 -0.68
N GLU A 153 -14.18 10.25 -1.57
CA GLU A 153 -14.28 9.67 -2.90
C GLU A 153 -14.22 8.14 -2.87
N ALA A 154 -13.40 7.56 -1.99
CA ALA A 154 -13.36 6.12 -1.78
C ALA A 154 -14.70 5.57 -1.25
N VAL A 155 -15.32 6.26 -0.29
CA VAL A 155 -16.65 5.93 0.23
C VAL A 155 -17.72 6.03 -0.86
N LYS A 156 -17.67 7.08 -1.70
CA LYS A 156 -18.55 7.17 -2.87
C LYS A 156 -18.34 5.97 -3.79
N LEU A 157 -17.10 5.60 -4.09
CA LEU A 157 -16.80 4.48 -4.98
C LEU A 157 -17.29 3.14 -4.41
N LEU A 158 -17.27 2.94 -3.08
CA LEU A 158 -17.88 1.74 -2.44
C LEU A 158 -19.37 1.61 -2.79
N SER A 159 -20.11 2.71 -2.79
CA SER A 159 -21.53 2.73 -3.18
C SER A 159 -21.70 2.39 -4.66
N TYR A 160 -20.87 2.94 -5.54
CA TYR A 160 -20.90 2.63 -6.99
C TYR A 160 -20.56 1.17 -7.28
N GLN A 161 -19.68 0.56 -6.47
CA GLN A 161 -19.32 -0.86 -6.58
C GLN A 161 -20.35 -1.80 -5.93
N ASN A 162 -21.45 -1.28 -5.36
CA ASN A 162 -22.45 -2.04 -4.59
C ASN A 162 -21.83 -2.84 -3.42
N LEU A 163 -20.72 -2.36 -2.85
CA LEU A 163 -20.03 -3.02 -1.72
C LEU A 163 -20.53 -2.54 -0.36
N ILE A 164 -21.34 -1.47 -0.34
CA ILE A 164 -22.05 -0.98 0.84
C ILE A 164 -23.48 -0.59 0.43
N THR A 165 -24.42 -0.83 1.34
CA THR A 165 -25.77 -0.26 1.30
C THR A 165 -25.95 0.56 2.56
N TYR A 166 -26.30 1.83 2.41
CA TYR A 166 -26.64 2.69 3.54
C TYR A 166 -27.89 3.50 3.22
N THR A 167 -28.71 3.71 4.24
CA THR A 167 -29.85 4.63 4.18
C THR A 167 -29.47 5.87 4.96
N LEU A 168 -29.43 7.03 4.30
CA LEU A 168 -29.34 8.30 5.01
C LEU A 168 -30.66 8.48 5.76
N LYS A 169 -30.60 8.45 7.10
CA LYS A 169 -31.71 8.92 7.94
C LYS A 169 -31.65 10.42 8.08
#